data_AF-A0A6C0DLZ8-F1
#
_entry.id   AF-A0A6C0DLZ8-F1
#
_cell.length_a   1.000
_cell.length_b   1.000
_cell.length_c   1.000
_cell.angle_alpha   90.00
_cell.angle_beta   90.00
_cell.angle_gamma   90.00
#
_symmetry.space_group_name_H-M   'P 1'
#
loop_
_entity.id
_entity.type
_entity.pdbx_description
1 polymer ?
#
loop_
_entity_poly.entity_id
_entity_poly.type
_entity_poly.pdbx_seq_one_letter_code
_entity_poly.pdbx_strand_id
1 'polypeptide(L)'
;MTLELPIDKVDKWLWTYLRSMFILSRTYNTEDEMQVMSIKCFFQNVINLMPNKYIKMRFTEYAYMNSNVKNMLLTNPDLQNFFKIYPNIAEVVKYSSNQFEFLDFCLQSNFTAFIWVYLMQAYYIALLNKYGNYVKVPSFNEFKASYEPDRLSKEDWGNSLWFIIHVSALYGSGDIYDIFENYKAMLSCLQYILPCPKCKQHLIDNLALIDIDNCGSDRFALFRCSVDLHNIVNSSLGKRQPSVQEALGYYNF
;
A
#
# COMPACT_ATOMS: atom_id res chain seq x y z
N MET A 1 8.36 -11.66 -26.49
CA MET A 1 9.43 -11.02 -25.70
C MET A 1 9.27 -11.48 -24.26
N THR A 2 10.07 -12.46 -23.86
CA THR A 2 10.11 -13.04 -22.52
C THR A 2 10.64 -11.96 -21.56
N LEU A 3 9.74 -11.35 -20.79
CA LEU A 3 10.12 -10.55 -19.62
C LEU A 3 10.65 -11.55 -18.58
N GLU A 4 11.94 -11.86 -18.67
CA GLU A 4 12.70 -12.46 -17.59
C GLU A 4 12.61 -11.50 -16.41
N LEU A 5 11.99 -11.97 -15.35
CA LEU A 5 11.93 -11.24 -14.12
C LEU A 5 13.28 -11.40 -13.41
N PRO A 6 13.99 -10.31 -13.10
CA PRO A 6 14.95 -10.34 -12.01
C PRO A 6 14.14 -10.38 -10.70
N ILE A 7 13.51 -11.54 -10.41
CA ILE A 7 12.90 -11.86 -9.11
C ILE A 7 14.00 -12.23 -8.07
N ASP A 8 15.27 -12.25 -8.47
CA ASP A 8 16.39 -12.70 -7.63
C ASP A 8 16.52 -11.94 -6.29
N LYS A 9 15.82 -10.81 -6.14
CA LYS A 9 15.52 -10.18 -4.86
C LYS A 9 14.01 -9.97 -4.78
N VAL A 10 13.34 -10.74 -3.91
CA VAL A 10 12.04 -10.31 -3.40
C VAL A 10 12.23 -8.89 -2.90
N ASP A 11 11.56 -7.96 -3.58
CA ASP A 11 11.65 -6.54 -3.35
C ASP A 11 11.26 -6.26 -1.90
N LYS A 12 12.25 -6.13 -0.99
CA LYS A 12 12.02 -5.98 0.46
C LYS A 12 11.07 -4.83 0.77
N TRP A 13 11.06 -3.81 -0.10
CA TRP A 13 10.15 -2.67 -0.02
C TRP A 13 8.68 -3.09 -0.16
N LEU A 14 8.35 -4.09 -0.98
CA LEU A 14 6.97 -4.52 -1.24
C LEU A 14 6.30 -5.01 0.04
N TRP A 15 7.01 -5.77 0.87
CA TRP A 15 6.47 -6.23 2.15
C TRP A 15 6.15 -5.07 3.09
N THR A 16 6.94 -4.00 3.07
CA THR A 16 6.64 -2.79 3.84
C THR A 16 5.42 -2.05 3.30
N TYR A 17 5.25 -2.01 1.97
CA TYR A 17 4.04 -1.45 1.34
C TYR A 17 2.79 -2.23 1.76
N LEU A 18 2.82 -3.56 1.59
CA LEU A 18 1.72 -4.43 1.97
C LEU A 18 1.43 -4.35 3.47
N ARG A 19 2.46 -4.28 4.33
CA ARG A 19 2.30 -4.11 5.78
C ARG A 19 1.47 -2.87 6.12
N SER A 20 1.76 -1.71 5.53
CA SER A 20 0.95 -0.50 5.76
C SER A 20 -0.49 -0.68 5.28
N MET A 21 -0.69 -1.32 4.13
CA MET A 21 -2.03 -1.57 3.61
C MET A 21 -2.84 -2.51 4.52
N PHE A 22 -2.20 -3.56 5.05
CA PHE A 22 -2.81 -4.45 6.03
C PHE A 22 -3.19 -3.73 7.31
N ILE A 23 -2.27 -2.96 7.89
CA ILE A 23 -2.55 -2.15 9.10
C ILE A 23 -3.74 -1.23 8.83
N LEU A 24 -3.69 -0.41 7.77
CA LEU A 24 -4.74 0.55 7.48
C LEU A 24 -6.09 -0.13 7.25
N SER A 25 -6.12 -1.30 6.59
CA SER A 25 -7.35 -2.06 6.39
C SER A 25 -8.03 -2.50 7.71
N ARG A 26 -7.28 -2.55 8.82
CA ARG A 26 -7.77 -2.95 10.15
C ARG A 26 -8.16 -1.77 11.03
N THR A 27 -7.79 -0.54 10.68
CA THR A 27 -7.84 0.60 11.61
C THR A 27 -8.67 1.79 11.13
N TYR A 28 -9.09 1.85 9.87
CA TYR A 28 -10.02 2.89 9.41
C TYR A 28 -11.44 2.61 9.91
N ASN A 29 -12.22 3.66 10.16
CA ASN A 29 -13.63 3.51 10.51
C ASN A 29 -14.47 3.24 9.24
N THR A 30 -15.12 2.09 9.18
CA THR A 30 -15.97 1.70 8.03
C THR A 30 -17.34 2.38 8.02
N GLU A 31 -17.76 2.97 9.13
CA GLU A 31 -19.00 3.74 9.24
C GLU A 31 -18.80 5.22 8.83
N ASP A 32 -17.54 5.65 8.66
CA ASP A 32 -17.17 6.99 8.24
C ASP A 32 -16.89 7.00 6.73
N GLU A 33 -17.83 7.56 5.96
CA GLU A 33 -17.76 7.63 4.49
C GLU A 33 -16.47 8.31 4.00
N MET A 34 -16.00 9.36 4.69
CA MET A 34 -14.77 10.05 4.33
C MET A 34 -13.56 9.13 4.49
N GLN A 35 -13.54 8.31 5.55
CA GLN A 35 -12.47 7.32 5.74
C GLN A 35 -12.54 6.19 4.72
N VAL A 36 -13.73 5.72 4.35
CA VAL A 36 -13.93 4.71 3.28
C VAL A 36 -13.43 5.23 1.93
N MET A 37 -13.79 6.46 1.56
CA MET A 37 -13.29 7.09 0.34
C MET A 37 -11.77 7.28 0.37
N SER A 38 -11.25 7.67 1.53
CA SER A 38 -9.83 7.93 1.72
C SER A 38 -8.98 6.66 1.67
N ILE A 39 -9.44 5.54 2.24
CA ILE A 39 -8.71 4.27 2.13
C ILE A 39 -8.71 3.73 0.69
N LYS A 40 -9.82 3.90 -0.05
CA LYS A 40 -9.89 3.58 -1.49
C LYS A 40 -8.85 4.40 -2.27
N CYS A 41 -8.90 5.72 -2.10
CA CYS A 41 -7.96 6.65 -2.71
C CYS A 41 -6.51 6.28 -2.36
N PHE A 42 -6.22 6.01 -1.10
CA PHE A 42 -4.87 5.64 -0.67
C PHE A 42 -4.38 4.36 -1.36
N PHE A 43 -5.19 3.28 -1.38
CA PHE A 43 -4.79 2.03 -2.05
C PHE A 43 -4.55 2.22 -3.56
N GLN A 44 -5.41 2.97 -4.24
CA GLN A 44 -5.26 3.26 -5.66
C GLN A 44 -3.95 4.01 -5.96
N ASN A 45 -3.68 5.07 -5.20
CA ASN A 45 -2.49 5.88 -5.40
C ASN A 45 -1.20 5.14 -4.99
N VAL A 46 -1.22 4.34 -3.92
CA VAL A 46 -0.07 3.50 -3.53
C VAL A 46 0.31 2.51 -4.61
N ILE A 47 -0.66 1.87 -5.29
CA ILE A 47 -0.39 0.99 -6.45
C ILE A 47 0.29 1.79 -7.57
N ASN A 48 -0.22 2.98 -7.88
CA ASN A 48 0.34 3.83 -8.93
C ASN A 48 1.73 4.37 -8.61
N LEU A 49 2.10 4.43 -7.33
CA LEU A 49 3.39 4.90 -6.84
C LEU A 49 4.38 3.77 -6.55
N MET A 50 4.09 2.53 -6.95
CA MET A 50 5.02 1.43 -6.72
C MET A 50 6.33 1.62 -7.50
N PRO A 51 7.50 1.38 -6.85
CA PRO A 51 8.81 1.54 -7.46
C PRO A 51 9.04 0.74 -8.75
N ASN A 52 8.53 -0.49 -8.79
CA ASN A 52 8.73 -1.39 -9.91
C ASN A 52 7.54 -1.33 -10.88
N LYS A 53 7.79 -0.93 -12.14
CA LYS A 53 6.76 -0.81 -13.18
C LYS A 53 6.00 -2.12 -13.44
N TYR A 54 6.68 -3.27 -13.35
CA TYR A 54 6.03 -4.56 -13.51
C TYR A 54 5.09 -4.86 -12.35
N ILE A 55 5.54 -4.64 -11.10
CA ILE A 55 4.69 -4.85 -9.92
C ILE A 55 3.50 -3.89 -9.94
N LYS A 56 3.72 -2.60 -10.26
CA LYS A 56 2.66 -1.61 -10.50
C LYS A 56 1.62 -2.16 -11.48
N MET A 57 2.05 -2.59 -12.67
CA MET A 57 1.17 -3.17 -13.69
C MET A 57 0.39 -4.38 -13.17
N ARG A 58 1.05 -5.33 -12.49
CA ARG A 58 0.39 -6.51 -11.91
C ARG A 58 -0.63 -6.14 -10.85
N PHE A 59 -0.34 -5.17 -10.01
CA PHE A 59 -1.27 -4.75 -8.95
C PHE A 59 -2.42 -3.89 -9.50
N THR A 60 -2.21 -3.17 -10.61
CA THR A 60 -3.31 -2.57 -11.38
C THR A 60 -4.21 -3.65 -11.98
N GLU A 61 -3.66 -4.70 -12.60
CA GLU A 61 -4.45 -5.85 -13.09
C GLU A 61 -5.25 -6.51 -11.96
N TYR A 62 -4.65 -6.60 -10.76
CA TYR A 62 -5.31 -7.11 -9.56
C TYR A 62 -6.47 -6.21 -9.11
N ALA A 63 -6.24 -4.90 -9.03
CA ALA A 63 -7.27 -3.94 -8.62
C ALA A 63 -8.48 -3.93 -9.58
N TYR A 64 -8.25 -4.27 -10.85
CA TYR A 64 -9.30 -4.44 -11.86
C TYR A 64 -9.89 -5.85 -11.93
N MET A 65 -9.38 -6.79 -11.12
CA MET A 65 -9.76 -8.20 -11.17
C MET A 65 -9.74 -8.76 -12.59
N ASN A 66 -8.67 -8.52 -13.35
CA ASN A 66 -8.54 -9.04 -14.71
C ASN A 66 -8.65 -10.59 -14.73
N SER A 67 -9.10 -11.16 -15.86
CA SER A 67 -9.35 -12.60 -15.98
C SER A 67 -8.17 -13.50 -15.55
N ASN A 68 -6.94 -13.06 -15.86
CA ASN A 68 -5.73 -13.77 -15.42
C ASN A 68 -5.55 -13.77 -13.90
N VAL A 69 -5.87 -12.65 -13.23
CA VAL A 69 -5.83 -12.55 -11.76
C VAL A 69 -6.86 -13.48 -11.15
N LYS A 70 -8.10 -13.43 -11.63
CA LYS A 70 -9.18 -14.31 -11.17
C LYS A 70 -8.79 -15.78 -11.28
N ASN A 71 -8.27 -16.17 -12.45
CA ASN A 71 -7.82 -17.54 -12.68
C ASN A 71 -6.70 -17.92 -11.71
N MET A 72 -5.68 -17.06 -11.56
CA MET A 72 -4.56 -17.33 -10.65
C MET A 72 -5.00 -17.46 -9.20
N LEU A 73 -5.96 -16.65 -8.73
CA LEU A 73 -6.47 -16.75 -7.36
C LEU A 73 -7.33 -17.99 -7.16
N LEU A 74 -8.36 -18.19 -8.00
CA LEU A 74 -9.35 -19.25 -7.82
C LEU A 74 -8.78 -20.66 -8.04
N THR A 75 -7.71 -20.78 -8.83
CA THR A 75 -7.02 -22.06 -9.07
C THR A 75 -5.81 -22.28 -8.16
N ASN A 76 -5.44 -21.31 -7.30
CA ASN A 76 -4.30 -21.47 -6.40
C ASN A 76 -4.61 -22.55 -5.34
N PRO A 77 -3.80 -23.62 -5.22
CA PRO A 77 -4.02 -24.67 -4.24
C PRO A 77 -3.97 -24.17 -2.79
N ASP A 78 -3.11 -23.19 -2.49
CA ASP A 78 -2.99 -22.63 -1.13
C ASP A 78 -4.22 -21.82 -0.71
N LEU A 79 -5.03 -21.35 -1.67
CA LEU A 79 -6.25 -20.58 -1.42
C LEU A 79 -7.53 -21.43 -1.39
N GLN A 80 -7.47 -22.72 -1.71
CA GLN A 80 -8.67 -23.58 -1.78
C GLN A 80 -9.43 -23.62 -0.45
N ASN A 81 -8.71 -23.78 0.67
CA ASN A 81 -9.33 -23.78 1.99
C ASN A 81 -9.91 -22.40 2.35
N PHE A 82 -9.23 -21.31 1.96
CA PHE A 82 -9.73 -19.96 2.17
C PHE A 82 -11.07 -19.74 1.45
N PHE A 83 -11.16 -20.07 0.15
CA PHE A 83 -12.40 -19.90 -0.60
C PHE A 83 -13.51 -20.87 -0.17
N LYS A 84 -13.18 -22.05 0.37
CA LYS A 84 -14.16 -22.94 1.00
C LYS A 84 -14.80 -22.32 2.25
N ILE A 85 -14.01 -21.62 3.07
CA ILE A 85 -14.48 -20.93 4.28
C ILE A 85 -15.25 -19.65 3.92
N TYR A 86 -14.82 -18.95 2.87
CA TYR A 86 -15.40 -17.68 2.42
C TYR A 86 -15.94 -17.77 0.98
N PRO A 87 -16.99 -18.56 0.72
CA PRO A 87 -17.50 -18.79 -0.63
C PRO A 87 -18.00 -17.51 -1.31
N ASN A 88 -18.61 -16.59 -0.55
CA ASN A 88 -19.06 -15.29 -1.07
C ASN A 88 -17.89 -14.47 -1.65
N ILE A 89 -16.70 -14.55 -1.05
CA ILE A 89 -15.51 -13.87 -1.59
C ILE A 89 -15.10 -14.49 -2.93
N ALA A 90 -15.17 -15.83 -3.05
CA ALA A 90 -14.88 -16.52 -4.31
C ALA A 90 -15.85 -16.10 -5.41
N GLU A 91 -17.14 -15.96 -5.09
CA GLU A 91 -18.16 -15.49 -6.02
C GLU A 91 -17.87 -14.07 -6.50
N VAL A 92 -17.61 -13.12 -5.58
CA VAL A 92 -17.28 -11.75 -5.97
C VAL A 92 -16.03 -11.72 -6.85
N VAL A 93 -14.94 -12.40 -6.47
CA VAL A 93 -13.73 -12.51 -7.31
C VAL A 93 -14.04 -13.05 -8.70
N LYS A 94 -14.89 -14.08 -8.80
CA LYS A 94 -15.26 -14.69 -10.08
C LYS A 94 -16.05 -13.73 -10.96
N TYR A 95 -17.02 -13.03 -10.39
CA TYR A 95 -18.03 -12.27 -11.14
C TYR A 95 -17.80 -10.77 -11.25
N SER A 96 -16.90 -10.16 -10.45
CA SER A 96 -16.57 -8.73 -10.58
C SER A 96 -16.12 -8.40 -12.00
N SER A 97 -16.81 -7.46 -12.64
CA SER A 97 -16.63 -7.15 -14.06
C SER A 97 -16.24 -5.69 -14.30
N ASN A 98 -16.42 -4.82 -13.31
CA ASN A 98 -16.04 -3.42 -13.38
C ASN A 98 -14.73 -3.14 -12.63
N GLN A 99 -14.03 -2.09 -13.07
CA GLN A 99 -12.82 -1.61 -12.41
C GLN A 99 -13.12 -1.28 -10.94
N PHE A 100 -12.29 -1.79 -10.04
CA PHE A 100 -12.40 -1.60 -8.59
C PHE A 100 -13.67 -2.16 -7.92
N GLU A 101 -14.55 -2.87 -8.62
CA GLU A 101 -15.78 -3.43 -8.03
C GLU A 101 -15.47 -4.34 -6.83
N PHE A 102 -14.44 -5.18 -6.95
CA PHE A 102 -14.00 -6.03 -5.84
C PHE A 102 -13.42 -5.23 -4.67
N LEU A 103 -12.69 -4.14 -4.96
CA LEU A 103 -12.20 -3.25 -3.90
C LEU A 103 -13.38 -2.58 -3.18
N ASP A 104 -14.37 -2.08 -3.92
CA ASP A 104 -15.55 -1.43 -3.35
C ASP A 104 -16.37 -2.38 -2.47
N PHE A 105 -16.57 -3.62 -2.92
CA PHE A 105 -17.12 -4.67 -2.08
C PHE A 105 -16.29 -4.87 -0.80
N CYS A 106 -14.96 -4.94 -0.96
CA CYS A 106 -14.09 -5.20 0.17
C CYS A 106 -14.02 -4.05 1.19
N LEU A 107 -14.25 -2.80 0.80
CA LEU A 107 -14.17 -1.66 1.72
C LEU A 107 -15.39 -1.52 2.64
N GLN A 108 -16.41 -2.37 2.50
CA GLN A 108 -17.60 -2.41 3.37
C GLN A 108 -17.29 -2.80 4.82
N SER A 109 -16.14 -3.44 5.08
CA SER A 109 -15.71 -3.77 6.44
C SER A 109 -14.19 -3.87 6.51
N ASN A 110 -13.61 -3.67 7.71
CA ASN A 110 -12.18 -3.88 7.93
C ASN A 110 -11.77 -5.33 7.63
N PHE A 111 -12.69 -6.29 7.83
CA PHE A 111 -12.44 -7.69 7.57
C PHE A 111 -12.26 -7.97 6.07
N THR A 112 -13.19 -7.48 5.24
CA THR A 112 -13.13 -7.66 3.80
C THR A 112 -12.05 -6.80 3.15
N ALA A 113 -11.72 -5.64 3.72
CA ALA A 113 -10.60 -4.82 3.28
C ALA A 113 -9.26 -5.54 3.53
N PHE A 114 -9.12 -6.19 4.69
CA PHE A 114 -7.96 -7.03 4.98
C PHE A 114 -7.85 -8.23 4.02
N ILE A 115 -8.97 -8.87 3.68
CA ILE A 115 -9.02 -9.92 2.65
C ILE A 115 -8.51 -9.40 1.29
N TRP A 116 -8.88 -8.19 0.91
CA TRP A 116 -8.42 -7.60 -0.35
C TRP A 116 -6.90 -7.44 -0.38
N VAL A 117 -6.27 -6.98 0.71
CA VAL A 117 -4.80 -6.90 0.76
C VAL A 117 -4.17 -8.30 0.82
N TYR A 118 -4.82 -9.26 1.51
CA TYR A 118 -4.35 -10.65 1.60
C TYR A 118 -4.33 -11.35 0.24
N LEU A 119 -5.40 -11.19 -0.55
CA LEU A 119 -5.47 -11.75 -1.89
C LEU A 119 -4.51 -11.05 -2.86
N MET A 120 -4.21 -9.77 -2.66
CA MET A 120 -3.15 -9.08 -3.41
C MET A 120 -1.77 -9.71 -3.14
N GLN A 121 -1.45 -9.97 -1.87
CA GLN A 121 -0.24 -10.68 -1.49
C GLN A 121 -0.21 -12.11 -2.06
N ALA A 122 -1.32 -12.85 -1.97
CA ALA A 122 -1.40 -14.21 -2.51
C ALA A 122 -1.22 -14.24 -4.04
N TYR A 123 -1.77 -13.24 -4.74
CA TYR A 123 -1.55 -13.05 -6.17
C TYR A 123 -0.07 -12.78 -6.50
N TYR A 124 0.60 -11.92 -5.74
CA TYR A 124 2.04 -11.69 -5.90
C TYR A 124 2.87 -12.96 -5.68
N ILE A 125 2.58 -13.73 -4.62
CA ILE A 125 3.24 -15.01 -4.36
C ILE A 125 2.99 -15.99 -5.51
N ALA A 126 1.76 -16.08 -6.03
CA ALA A 126 1.46 -16.92 -7.18
C ALA A 126 2.24 -16.50 -8.44
N LEU A 127 2.48 -15.19 -8.63
CA LEU A 127 3.37 -14.70 -9.67
C LEU A 127 4.80 -15.19 -9.42
N LEU A 128 5.38 -15.01 -8.24
CA LEU A 128 6.73 -15.50 -7.90
C LEU A 128 6.90 -17.00 -8.20
N ASN A 129 5.92 -17.80 -7.81
CA ASN A 129 5.89 -19.26 -8.00
C ASN A 129 5.89 -19.65 -9.49
N LYS A 130 5.23 -18.86 -10.35
CA LYS A 130 5.24 -19.08 -11.80
C LYS A 130 6.65 -18.96 -12.42
N TYR A 131 7.54 -18.20 -11.77
CA TYR A 131 8.91 -18.00 -12.21
C TYR A 131 9.92 -18.83 -11.37
N GLY A 132 9.48 -19.93 -10.75
CA GLY A 132 10.35 -20.91 -10.11
C GLY A 132 10.72 -20.61 -8.66
N ASN A 133 10.15 -19.58 -8.04
CA ASN A 133 10.36 -19.28 -6.62
C ASN A 133 9.28 -19.98 -5.81
N TYR A 134 9.55 -21.09 -5.15
CA TYR A 134 8.50 -21.81 -4.43
C TYR A 134 8.24 -21.18 -3.06
N VAL A 135 7.30 -20.23 -3.00
CA VAL A 135 6.84 -19.57 -1.77
C VAL A 135 5.39 -19.97 -1.47
N LYS A 136 5.13 -20.44 -0.26
CA LYS A 136 3.77 -20.80 0.17
C LYS A 136 2.97 -19.55 0.56
N VAL A 137 1.70 -19.48 0.17
CA VAL A 137 0.80 -18.43 0.69
C VAL A 137 0.51 -18.71 2.18
N PRO A 138 0.71 -17.74 3.10
CA PRO A 138 0.46 -17.95 4.51
C PRO A 138 -1.03 -18.18 4.79
N SER A 139 -1.37 -18.92 5.84
CA SER A 139 -2.76 -19.12 6.26
C SER A 139 -3.41 -17.80 6.62
N PHE A 140 -4.60 -17.53 6.08
CA PHE A 140 -5.33 -16.29 6.35
C PHE A 140 -5.54 -16.02 7.85
N ASN A 141 -5.91 -17.04 8.63
CA ASN A 141 -6.18 -16.88 10.06
C ASN A 141 -4.92 -16.57 10.86
N GLU A 142 -3.82 -17.26 10.56
CA GLU A 142 -2.52 -17.00 11.19
C GLU A 142 -2.02 -15.60 10.82
N PHE A 143 -2.17 -15.22 9.55
CA PHE A 143 -1.73 -13.94 9.05
C PHE A 143 -2.55 -12.80 9.65
N LYS A 144 -3.88 -12.91 9.69
CA LYS A 144 -4.79 -11.94 10.32
C LYS A 144 -4.43 -11.69 11.79
N ALA A 145 -4.08 -12.72 12.55
CA ALA A 145 -3.73 -12.61 13.96
C ALA A 145 -2.49 -11.72 14.23
N SER A 146 -1.63 -11.51 13.22
CA SER A 146 -0.48 -10.61 13.33
C SER A 146 -0.82 -9.13 13.13
N TYR A 147 -2.03 -8.82 12.66
CA TYR A 147 -2.54 -7.46 12.43
C TYR A 147 -3.77 -7.15 13.29
N GLU A 148 -3.87 -7.72 14.48
CA GLU A 148 -4.91 -7.34 15.42
C GLU A 148 -4.66 -5.91 15.94
N PRO A 149 -5.63 -4.98 15.86
CA PRO A 149 -5.42 -3.56 16.18
C PRO A 149 -4.78 -3.31 17.54
N ASP A 150 -5.20 -4.06 18.57
CA ASP A 150 -4.68 -3.92 19.94
C ASP A 150 -3.20 -4.30 20.09
N ARG A 151 -2.63 -4.96 19.08
CA ARG A 151 -1.21 -5.36 19.03
C ARG A 151 -0.35 -4.43 18.18
N LEU A 152 -0.95 -3.45 17.49
CA LEU A 152 -0.24 -2.55 16.59
C LEU A 152 0.21 -1.30 17.34
N SER A 153 1.51 -1.10 17.45
CA SER A 153 2.09 0.09 18.07
C SER A 153 2.12 1.28 17.09
N LYS A 154 2.38 2.48 17.63
CA LYS A 154 2.64 3.68 16.81
C LYS A 154 3.83 3.52 15.86
N GLU A 155 4.83 2.74 16.27
CA GLU A 155 5.99 2.46 15.43
C GLU A 155 5.66 1.50 14.30
N ASP A 156 4.79 0.51 14.54
CA ASP A 156 4.42 -0.48 13.52
C ASP A 156 3.79 0.17 12.29
N TRP A 157 2.83 1.07 12.49
CA TRP A 157 2.17 1.78 11.40
C TRP A 157 2.93 3.03 10.96
N GLY A 158 3.57 3.74 11.89
CA GLY A 158 4.31 4.96 11.59
C GLY A 158 5.51 4.69 10.68
N ASN A 159 6.32 3.68 11.02
CA ASN A 159 7.53 3.36 10.25
C ASN A 159 7.18 2.86 8.84
N SER A 160 6.16 2.02 8.71
CA SER A 160 5.76 1.48 7.41
C SER A 160 5.14 2.56 6.51
N LEU A 161 4.39 3.51 7.07
CA LEU A 161 3.83 4.63 6.31
C LEU A 161 4.89 5.65 5.89
N TRP A 162 5.82 6.02 6.78
CA TRP A 162 6.95 6.88 6.39
C TRP A 162 7.80 6.23 5.30
N PHE A 163 8.00 4.90 5.37
CA PHE A 163 8.67 4.18 4.30
C PHE A 163 7.95 4.36 2.95
N ILE A 164 6.62 4.16 2.88
CA ILE A 164 5.85 4.39 1.65
C ILE A 164 6.02 5.83 1.17
N ILE A 165 5.85 6.81 2.06
CA ILE A 165 5.96 8.24 1.73
C ILE A 165 7.32 8.53 1.08
N HIS A 166 8.41 8.16 1.72
CA HIS A 166 9.76 8.43 1.20
C HIS A 166 10.08 7.64 -0.08
N VAL A 167 9.75 6.35 -0.11
CA VAL A 167 10.09 5.46 -1.24
C VAL A 167 9.23 5.78 -2.47
N SER A 168 7.96 6.15 -2.30
CA SER A 168 7.12 6.56 -3.41
C SER A 168 7.62 7.86 -4.05
N ALA A 169 8.09 8.82 -3.24
CA ALA A 169 8.68 10.06 -3.74
C ALA A 169 9.96 9.82 -4.55
N LEU A 170 10.86 8.96 -4.06
CA LEU A 170 12.12 8.65 -4.74
C LEU A 170 11.93 7.74 -5.96
N TYR A 171 11.19 6.66 -5.79
CA TYR A 171 11.27 5.51 -6.69
C TYR A 171 9.98 5.22 -7.46
N GLY A 172 8.85 5.88 -7.15
CA GLY A 172 7.56 5.58 -7.80
C GLY A 172 7.67 5.54 -9.33
N SER A 173 7.09 4.53 -9.99
CA SER A 173 7.31 4.32 -11.43
C SER A 173 6.34 5.12 -12.31
N GLY A 174 6.88 5.85 -13.29
CA GLY A 174 6.08 6.68 -14.22
C GLY A 174 6.78 7.99 -14.59
N ASP A 175 6.05 8.84 -15.30
CA ASP A 175 6.42 10.24 -15.50
C ASP A 175 6.31 11.00 -14.17
N ILE A 176 7.15 12.02 -13.98
CA ILE A 176 7.17 12.82 -12.75
C ILE A 176 5.83 13.48 -12.46
N TYR A 177 5.10 13.93 -13.48
CA TYR A 177 3.79 14.55 -13.31
C TYR A 177 2.79 13.55 -12.70
N ASP A 178 2.70 12.34 -13.28
CA ASP A 178 1.81 11.29 -12.75
C ASP A 178 2.21 10.88 -11.33
N ILE A 179 3.51 10.76 -11.05
CA ILE A 179 4.01 10.44 -9.71
C ILE A 179 3.59 11.53 -8.72
N PHE A 180 3.79 12.80 -9.09
CA PHE A 180 3.46 13.93 -8.23
C PHE A 180 1.97 13.97 -7.89
N GLU A 181 1.08 13.84 -8.89
CA GLU A 181 -0.36 13.85 -8.67
C GLU A 181 -0.82 12.68 -7.78
N ASN A 182 -0.34 11.46 -8.06
CA ASN A 182 -0.68 10.31 -7.22
C ASN A 182 -0.11 10.46 -5.80
N TYR A 183 1.07 11.04 -5.64
CA TYR A 183 1.70 11.27 -4.34
C TYR A 183 0.93 12.30 -3.51
N LYS A 184 0.53 13.42 -4.12
CA LYS A 184 -0.30 14.44 -3.49
C LYS A 184 -1.65 13.86 -3.06
N ALA A 185 -2.30 13.08 -3.93
CA ALA A 185 -3.55 12.39 -3.61
C ALA A 185 -3.36 11.37 -2.47
N MET A 186 -2.29 10.58 -2.49
CA MET A 186 -1.95 9.63 -1.42
C MET A 186 -1.82 10.35 -0.06
N LEU A 187 -1.07 11.46 0.02
CA LEU A 187 -0.91 12.24 1.24
C LEU A 187 -2.23 12.86 1.73
N SER A 188 -3.02 13.40 0.78
CA SER A 188 -4.32 14.02 1.07
C SER A 188 -5.31 13.00 1.64
N CYS A 189 -5.28 11.76 1.16
CA CYS A 189 -6.14 10.69 1.66
C CYS A 189 -5.61 10.10 2.97
N LEU A 190 -4.28 10.05 3.15
CA LEU A 190 -3.65 9.54 4.37
C LEU A 190 -4.09 10.31 5.63
N GLN A 191 -4.30 11.63 5.52
CA GLN A 191 -4.71 12.49 6.64
C GLN A 191 -6.03 12.05 7.29
N TYR A 192 -6.89 11.32 6.59
CA TYR A 192 -8.16 10.83 7.12
C TYR A 192 -8.07 9.42 7.72
N ILE A 193 -7.06 8.63 7.37
CA ILE A 193 -7.02 7.19 7.67
C ILE A 193 -5.88 6.78 8.63
N LEU A 194 -5.05 7.71 9.09
CA LEU A 194 -4.05 7.41 10.12
C LEU A 194 -4.72 6.84 11.38
N PRO A 195 -4.21 5.76 11.99
CA PRO A 195 -4.78 5.12 13.18
C PRO A 195 -4.47 5.89 14.48
N CYS A 196 -4.55 7.22 14.42
CA CYS A 196 -4.26 8.13 15.53
C CYS A 196 -4.94 9.48 15.25
N PRO A 197 -6.05 9.83 15.94
CA PRO A 197 -6.78 11.08 15.69
C PRO A 197 -5.91 12.34 15.78
N LYS A 198 -5.03 12.42 16.79
CA LYS A 198 -4.08 13.55 16.92
C LYS A 198 -3.11 13.61 15.73
N CYS A 199 -2.68 12.46 15.23
CA CYS A 199 -1.75 12.37 14.11
C CYS A 199 -2.41 12.74 12.77
N LYS A 200 -3.72 12.46 12.61
CA LYS A 200 -4.53 12.96 11.49
C LYS A 200 -4.49 14.49 11.44
N GLN A 201 -4.83 15.14 12.56
CA GLN A 201 -4.80 16.60 12.66
C GLN A 201 -3.41 17.17 12.41
N HIS A 202 -2.38 16.59 13.05
CA HIS A 202 -1.01 17.03 12.82
C HIS A 202 -0.57 16.89 11.35
N LEU A 203 -1.01 15.84 10.64
CA LEU A 203 -0.67 15.70 9.23
C LEU A 203 -1.33 16.82 8.39
N ILE A 204 -2.59 17.17 8.68
CA ILE A 204 -3.27 18.32 8.05
C ILE A 204 -2.47 19.60 8.28
N ASP A 205 -2.15 19.89 9.55
CA ASP A 205 -1.45 21.12 9.94
C ASP A 205 -0.05 21.18 9.32
N ASN A 206 0.68 20.06 9.30
CA ASN A 206 2.03 19.99 8.74
C ASN A 206 2.06 20.06 7.22
N LEU A 207 1.06 19.49 6.53
CA LEU A 207 0.95 19.62 5.06
C LEU A 207 0.72 21.07 4.65
N ALA A 208 0.03 21.87 5.47
CA ALA A 208 -0.15 23.30 5.24
C ALA A 208 1.16 24.12 5.38
N LEU A 209 2.19 23.56 6.01
CA LEU A 209 3.51 24.19 6.15
C LEU A 209 4.47 23.83 5.01
N ILE A 210 4.10 22.86 4.16
CA ILE A 210 4.90 22.43 3.02
C ILE A 210 4.27 22.97 1.74
N ASP A 211 5.07 23.64 0.92
CA ASP A 211 4.68 24.07 -0.42
C ASP A 211 4.67 22.88 -1.39
N ILE A 212 3.69 21.99 -1.20
CA ILE A 212 3.62 20.71 -1.91
C ILE A 212 3.54 20.89 -3.43
N ASP A 213 2.94 21.99 -3.90
CA ASP A 213 2.77 22.30 -5.32
C ASP A 213 4.11 22.55 -6.04
N ASN A 214 5.14 22.96 -5.30
CA ASN A 214 6.48 23.16 -5.83
C ASN A 214 7.44 21.96 -5.60
N CYS A 215 6.92 20.84 -5.08
CA CYS A 215 7.71 19.62 -4.85
C CYS A 215 7.82 18.72 -6.09
N GLY A 216 7.00 18.94 -7.12
CA GLY A 216 6.85 18.06 -8.29
C GLY A 216 7.86 18.26 -9.43
N SER A 217 8.94 19.03 -9.26
CA SER A 217 9.88 19.30 -10.36
C SER A 217 10.67 18.06 -10.80
N ASP A 218 11.04 17.22 -9.84
CA ASP A 218 11.75 15.96 -10.03
C ASP A 218 11.62 15.09 -8.76
N ARG A 219 12.10 13.84 -8.83
CA ARG A 219 12.04 12.87 -7.72
C ARG A 219 12.79 13.33 -6.48
N PHE A 220 13.90 14.04 -6.65
CA PHE A 220 14.72 14.51 -5.55
C PHE A 220 14.06 15.69 -4.83
N ALA A 221 13.42 16.60 -5.57
CA ALA A 221 12.59 17.66 -5.01
C ALA A 221 11.40 17.07 -4.22
N LEU A 222 10.71 16.08 -4.79
CA LEU A 222 9.59 15.42 -4.12
C LEU A 222 10.05 14.70 -2.84
N PHE A 223 11.18 14.01 -2.90
CA PHE A 223 11.78 13.36 -1.73
C PHE A 223 12.21 14.36 -0.66
N ARG A 224 12.84 15.47 -1.02
CA ARG A 224 13.19 16.54 -0.07
C ARG A 224 11.95 17.03 0.67
N CYS A 225 10.85 17.29 -0.01
CA CYS A 225 9.60 17.67 0.66
C CYS A 225 9.07 16.59 1.61
N SER A 226 9.23 15.32 1.25
CA SER A 226 8.88 14.21 2.16
C SER A 226 9.74 14.21 3.43
N VAL A 227 11.04 14.52 3.30
CA VAL A 227 11.98 14.64 4.43
C VAL A 227 11.65 15.85 5.28
N ASP A 228 11.35 16.99 4.67
CA ASP A 228 10.95 18.22 5.37
C ASP A 228 9.67 18.00 6.19
N LEU A 229 8.66 17.34 5.60
CA LEU A 229 7.44 16.95 6.29
C LEU A 229 7.73 16.05 7.51
N HIS A 230 8.60 15.05 7.36
CA HIS A 230 8.99 14.18 8.47
C HIS A 230 9.82 14.93 9.52
N ASN A 231 10.66 15.89 9.12
CA ASN A 231 11.46 16.70 10.02
C ASN A 231 10.61 17.67 10.87
N ILE A 232 9.50 18.18 10.34
CA ILE A 232 8.50 18.91 11.15
C ILE A 232 7.99 18.02 12.29
N VAL A 233 7.63 16.77 11.97
CA VAL A 233 7.18 15.79 12.97
C VAL A 233 8.31 15.46 13.95
N ASN A 234 9.53 15.20 13.49
CA ASN A 234 10.67 14.90 14.35
C ASN A 234 10.96 16.04 15.32
N SER A 235 10.97 17.29 14.83
CA SER A 235 11.15 18.48 15.65
C SER A 235 10.09 18.58 16.75
N SER A 236 8.81 18.38 16.41
CA SER A 236 7.70 18.41 17.38
C SER A 236 7.79 17.34 18.48
N LEU A 237 8.52 16.25 18.21
CA LEU A 237 8.74 15.13 19.12
C LEU A 237 10.11 15.18 19.81
N GLY A 238 10.91 16.23 19.61
CA GLY A 238 12.27 16.33 20.13
C GLY A 238 13.24 15.29 19.55
N LYS A 239 12.94 14.75 18.36
CA LYS A 239 13.78 13.78 17.65
C LYS A 239 14.79 14.48 16.75
N ARG A 240 15.86 13.76 16.43
CA ARG A 240 16.86 14.17 15.43
C ARG A 240 16.19 14.45 14.08
N GLN A 241 16.62 15.51 13.43
CA GLN A 241 16.21 15.89 12.07
C GLN A 241 17.36 15.54 11.10
N PRO A 242 17.30 14.41 10.37
CA PRO A 242 18.33 14.09 9.39
C PRO A 242 18.34 15.12 8.25
N SER A 243 19.53 15.34 7.66
CA SER A 243 19.61 16.05 6.38
C SER A 243 19.00 15.22 5.24
N VAL A 244 18.70 15.85 4.11
CA VAL A 244 18.18 15.13 2.92
C VAL A 244 19.16 14.04 2.46
N GLN A 245 20.47 14.30 2.52
CA GLN A 245 21.51 13.33 2.17
C GLN A 245 21.56 12.15 3.13
N GLU A 246 21.41 12.40 4.44
CA GLU A 246 21.33 11.34 5.44
C GLU A 246 20.09 10.47 5.23
N ALA A 247 18.93 11.12 5.00
CA ALA A 247 17.68 10.43 4.72
C ALA A 247 17.77 9.58 3.44
N LEU A 248 18.41 10.07 2.38
CA LEU A 248 18.62 9.29 1.15
C LEU A 248 19.38 7.99 1.43
N GLY A 249 20.35 8.03 2.34
CA GLY A 249 21.09 6.83 2.78
C GLY A 249 20.23 5.78 3.48
N TYR A 250 19.10 6.15 4.08
CA TYR A 250 18.17 5.21 4.73
C TYR A 250 17.29 4.43 3.75
N TYR A 251 17.06 4.97 2.55
CA TYR A 251 16.10 4.43 1.58
C TYR A 251 16.74 3.89 0.30
N ASN A 252 18.07 3.83 0.22
CA ASN A 252 18.77 3.26 -0.93
C ASN A 252 18.70 1.72 -0.89
N PHE A 253 18.10 1.09 -1.91
CA PHE A 253 18.02 -0.37 -2.04
C PHE A 253 18.14 -0.84 -3.50
#